data_AF-A0A968F6Q5-F1
#
_entry.id   AF-A0A968F6Q5-F1
#
_cell.length_a   1.000
_cell.length_b   1.000
_cell.length_c   1.000
_cell.angle_alpha   90.00
_cell.angle_beta   90.00
_cell.angle_gamma   90.00
#
_symmetry.space_group_name_H-M   'P 1'
#
loop_
_entity.id
_entity.type
_entity.pdbx_description
1 polymer ?
#
loop_
_entity_poly.entity_id
_entity_poly.type
_entity_poly.pdbx_seq_one_letter_code
_entity_poly.pdbx_strand_id
1 'polypeptide(L)'
;MKNYMKMSLMIMLLMVMLGCSGYKPSLEPEGPYWVDNDKQDIPEPSSKDPNLAWMSIKRSSFDQIEDGLDLERNFRILSDEREEAANINSFDEVPNSTWFTNRHGFSRMTPAEIARGVDLTPGPDTSGPWLVFRPKVQGTTPGFWIEDSRGDQYVIKFDPKGYPEMATAAAAMASRYLHACGYNVPQETIIYYRPEILRVKEGVTFEDNAGAEREFTQQDLEDILERVHHEPDGRIRSLASLSLGIHGKIKGPFSYSGTRSDDPNDWFNHQDRRELRGLYVIGSFINHYDLKDQNSLDIYVEENGNRFLKHFLIDFGSTFGSDGQGPKPPVKGYANMIDLRDAFVSLITVGIKTWDWRGGGEVIYPSIGYFEADIFQPDKFDPIYPNPAFEDKTDRDCYWGAKIVTAFRDDDLRALIETGQYSNPEAEEYLFETLKRRRDKIGRFWFSKVNPLDYFKTEYVGNDLIISFDDLGVEYGLWPENTVYNYEIRYRGQELVLKGKVENTEIALTGEDLDKMASAFEASDKKEDYIYRMDIRTARGNGDPGKPTRLHFWYHPDEDRFSLVGIEHVD
;
A
#
# COMPACT_ATOMS: atom_id res chain seq x y z
N MET A 1 35.90 38.55 -9.09
CA MET A 1 34.57 38.05 -9.53
C MET A 1 34.63 36.73 -10.32
N LYS A 2 35.38 36.61 -11.43
CA LYS A 2 35.44 35.36 -12.23
C LYS A 2 35.87 34.09 -11.44
N ASN A 3 36.79 34.22 -10.49
CA ASN A 3 37.24 33.07 -9.69
C ASN A 3 36.22 32.64 -8.61
N TYR A 4 35.47 33.58 -8.04
CA TYR A 4 34.40 33.25 -7.09
C TYR A 4 33.23 32.55 -7.80
N MET A 5 32.89 32.98 -9.03
CA MET A 5 31.83 32.35 -9.82
C MET A 5 32.20 30.91 -10.24
N LYS A 6 33.47 30.64 -10.57
CA LYS A 6 33.96 29.27 -10.84
C LYS A 6 33.97 28.40 -9.59
N MET A 7 34.35 28.96 -8.44
CA MET A 7 34.40 28.22 -7.18
C MET A 7 32.99 27.89 -6.66
N SER A 8 32.03 28.81 -6.78
CA SER A 8 30.62 28.53 -6.50
C SER A 8 30.02 27.51 -7.46
N LEU A 9 30.33 27.58 -8.76
CA LEU A 9 29.86 26.58 -9.74
C LEU A 9 30.45 25.18 -9.46
N MET A 10 31.69 25.12 -8.99
CA MET A 10 32.37 23.86 -8.65
C MET A 10 31.88 23.27 -7.33
N ILE A 11 31.55 24.11 -6.33
CA ILE A 11 30.90 23.68 -5.08
C ILE A 11 29.47 23.20 -5.36
N MET A 12 28.74 23.88 -6.26
CA MET A 12 27.41 23.44 -6.70
C MET A 12 27.48 22.10 -7.46
N LEU A 13 28.47 21.91 -8.34
CA LEU A 13 28.72 20.61 -8.98
C LEU A 13 29.15 19.51 -7.99
N LEU A 14 29.93 19.85 -6.96
CA LEU A 14 30.34 18.89 -5.93
C LEU A 14 29.18 18.50 -5.01
N MET A 15 28.24 19.41 -4.72
CA MET A 15 27.00 19.06 -4.00
C MET A 15 26.12 18.16 -4.87
N VAL A 16 26.03 18.40 -6.18
CA VAL A 16 25.30 17.52 -7.13
C VAL A 16 25.92 16.11 -7.22
N MET A 17 27.24 15.95 -7.00
CA MET A 17 27.90 14.64 -7.03
C MET A 17 27.95 13.90 -5.68
N LEU A 18 27.50 14.53 -4.58
CA LEU A 18 27.48 13.90 -3.25
C LEU A 18 26.12 13.24 -2.91
N GLY A 19 25.09 13.40 -3.76
CA GLY A 19 23.77 12.77 -3.60
C GLY A 19 23.61 11.39 -4.24
N CYS A 20 24.68 10.80 -4.81
CA CYS A 20 24.61 9.52 -5.52
C CYS A 20 24.79 8.30 -4.59
N SER A 21 23.99 8.19 -3.53
CA SER A 21 23.89 6.95 -2.76
C SER A 21 22.44 6.55 -2.55
N GLY A 22 21.77 6.17 -3.65
CA GLY A 22 20.57 5.36 -3.53
C GLY A 22 20.89 4.10 -2.73
N TYR A 23 20.04 3.74 -1.78
CA TYR A 23 20.21 2.52 -0.99
C TYR A 23 20.24 1.32 -1.93
N LYS A 24 21.31 0.51 -1.85
CA LYS A 24 21.39 -0.78 -2.54
C LYS A 24 21.52 -1.86 -1.48
N PRO A 25 20.62 -2.87 -1.48
CA PRO A 25 20.75 -3.98 -0.55
C PRO A 25 22.08 -4.71 -0.75
N SER A 26 22.68 -5.19 0.34
CA SER A 26 23.90 -6.00 0.26
C SER A 26 23.59 -7.33 -0.42
N LEU A 27 24.46 -7.76 -1.34
CA LEU A 27 24.39 -9.07 -1.97
C LEU A 27 25.28 -10.02 -1.18
N GLU A 28 24.66 -10.95 -0.46
CA GLU A 28 25.33 -11.88 0.44
C GLU A 28 25.14 -13.33 -0.04
N PRO A 29 26.13 -14.22 0.15
CA PRO A 29 26.06 -15.61 -0.30
C PRO A 29 24.89 -16.39 0.30
N GLU A 30 24.41 -16.00 1.48
CA GLU A 30 23.27 -16.59 2.19
C GLU A 30 21.91 -16.21 1.57
N GLY A 31 21.87 -15.23 0.66
CA GLY A 31 20.66 -14.74 0.01
C GLY A 31 19.93 -13.63 0.77
N PRO A 32 18.68 -13.30 0.39
CA PRO A 32 17.92 -12.20 0.97
C PRO A 32 17.47 -12.51 2.39
N TYR A 33 17.44 -11.47 3.24
CA TYR A 33 16.70 -11.52 4.50
C TYR A 33 15.21 -11.21 4.25
N TRP A 34 14.35 -11.82 5.06
CA TRP A 34 12.88 -11.72 4.90
C TRP A 34 12.15 -11.13 6.11
N VAL A 35 12.89 -10.76 7.16
CA VAL A 35 12.34 -10.20 8.39
C VAL A 35 13.26 -9.09 8.88
N ASP A 36 12.70 -7.89 9.07
CA ASP A 36 13.38 -6.78 9.73
C ASP A 36 13.46 -7.03 11.23
N ASN A 37 14.55 -6.59 11.85
CA ASN A 37 14.76 -6.73 13.29
C ASN A 37 14.20 -5.53 14.09
N ASP A 38 12.99 -5.08 13.75
CA ASP A 38 12.35 -3.85 14.26
C ASP A 38 11.40 -4.09 15.46
N LYS A 39 11.53 -5.26 16.08
CA LYS A 39 10.74 -5.70 17.25
C LYS A 39 11.57 -5.76 18.53
N GLN A 40 12.64 -4.97 18.61
CA GLN A 40 13.47 -4.86 19.81
C GLN A 40 12.71 -4.11 20.91
N ASP A 41 12.98 -4.42 22.17
CA ASP A 41 12.34 -3.74 23.31
C ASP A 41 12.76 -2.26 23.33
N ILE A 42 11.78 -1.36 23.35
CA ILE A 42 11.97 0.09 23.43
C ILE A 42 11.27 0.68 24.66
N PRO A 43 11.72 1.83 25.18
CA PRO A 43 10.93 2.59 26.16
C PRO A 43 9.60 3.04 25.56
N GLU A 44 8.54 3.11 26.39
CA GLU A 44 7.22 3.55 25.93
C GLU A 44 7.26 4.95 25.28
N PRO A 45 6.90 5.07 23.98
CA PRO A 45 6.94 6.36 23.29
C PRO A 45 5.85 7.33 23.77
N SER A 46 6.06 8.61 23.46
CA SER A 46 5.08 9.67 23.74
C SER A 46 3.81 9.52 22.90
N SER A 47 2.65 9.86 23.45
CA SER A 47 1.42 9.93 22.64
C SER A 47 1.38 11.25 21.88
N LYS A 48 1.04 11.21 20.59
CA LYS A 48 0.83 12.39 19.75
C LYS A 48 -0.67 12.64 19.60
N ASP A 49 -1.11 13.85 19.91
CA ASP A 49 -2.45 14.32 19.55
C ASP A 49 -2.33 15.23 18.32
N PRO A 50 -2.83 14.82 17.14
CA PRO A 50 -2.61 15.56 15.91
C PRO A 50 -3.39 16.88 15.90
N ASN A 51 -2.71 18.01 15.67
CA ASN A 51 -3.40 19.24 15.27
C ASN A 51 -3.87 19.12 13.82
N LEU A 52 -5.10 18.64 13.64
CA LEU A 52 -5.70 18.30 12.34
C LEU A 52 -5.66 19.46 11.33
N ALA A 53 -6.00 20.68 11.78
CA ALA A 53 -6.03 21.86 10.92
C ALA A 53 -4.63 22.26 10.47
N TRP A 54 -3.66 22.28 11.39
CA TRP A 54 -2.27 22.59 11.06
C TRP A 54 -1.66 21.55 10.11
N MET A 55 -1.87 20.26 10.36
CA MET A 55 -1.36 19.20 9.48
C MET A 55 -1.91 19.32 8.05
N SER A 56 -3.20 19.63 7.91
CA SER A 56 -3.85 19.81 6.60
C SER A 56 -3.24 20.98 5.82
N ILE A 57 -3.02 22.12 6.49
CA ILE A 57 -2.38 23.32 5.89
C ILE A 57 -0.90 23.05 5.58
N LYS A 58 -0.18 22.37 6.49
CA LYS A 58 1.21 22.00 6.29
C LYS A 58 1.37 21.16 5.02
N ARG A 59 0.65 20.03 4.92
CA ARG A 59 0.73 19.11 3.77
C ARG A 59 0.29 19.75 2.45
N SER A 60 -0.83 20.47 2.45
CA SER A 60 -1.42 20.97 1.19
C SER A 60 -0.85 22.31 0.72
N SER A 61 0.04 22.95 1.48
CA SER A 61 0.56 24.27 1.14
C SER A 61 2.03 24.44 1.45
N PHE A 62 2.45 24.30 2.72
CA PHE A 62 3.85 24.55 3.09
C PHE A 62 4.79 23.51 2.48
N ASP A 63 4.49 22.22 2.65
CA ASP A 63 5.31 21.12 2.12
C ASP A 63 5.35 21.21 0.59
N GLN A 64 4.21 21.44 -0.08
CA GLN A 64 4.17 21.61 -1.54
C GLN A 64 5.00 22.78 -2.08
N ILE A 65 5.07 23.90 -1.32
CA ILE A 65 5.91 25.03 -1.69
C ILE A 65 7.39 24.68 -1.46
N GLU A 66 7.72 24.02 -0.36
CA GLU A 66 9.09 23.57 -0.06
C GLU A 66 9.59 22.59 -1.12
N ASP A 67 8.79 21.57 -1.43
CA ASP A 67 9.08 20.57 -2.46
C ASP A 67 9.21 21.19 -3.85
N GLY A 68 8.38 22.18 -4.18
CA GLY A 68 8.49 22.94 -5.44
C GLY A 68 9.75 23.81 -5.52
N LEU A 69 10.39 24.10 -4.39
CA LEU A 69 11.63 24.88 -4.30
C LEU A 69 12.88 23.99 -4.09
N ASP A 70 12.69 22.70 -3.80
CA ASP A 70 13.78 21.71 -3.72
C ASP A 70 14.34 21.43 -5.13
N LEU A 71 15.36 22.18 -5.52
CA LEU A 71 15.98 22.07 -6.84
C LEU A 71 16.65 20.72 -7.07
N GLU A 72 17.15 20.08 -6.01
CA GLU A 72 17.82 18.78 -6.11
C GLU A 72 16.80 17.68 -6.39
N ARG A 73 15.75 17.61 -5.57
CA ARG A 73 14.62 16.70 -5.79
C ARG A 73 13.97 16.90 -7.15
N ASN A 74 13.68 18.14 -7.53
CA ASN A 74 13.06 18.42 -8.83
C ASN A 74 13.99 18.10 -10.00
N PHE A 75 15.30 18.31 -9.87
CA PHE A 75 16.26 17.89 -10.89
C PHE A 75 16.24 16.37 -11.06
N ARG A 76 16.28 15.60 -9.95
CA ARG A 76 16.19 14.14 -9.95
C ARG A 76 14.90 13.63 -10.60
N ILE A 77 13.77 14.25 -10.27
CA ILE A 77 12.48 13.92 -10.90
C ILE A 77 12.51 14.19 -12.42
N LEU A 78 13.14 15.28 -12.85
CA LEU A 78 13.24 15.65 -14.27
C LEU A 78 14.29 14.85 -15.05
N SER A 79 15.35 14.37 -14.37
CA SER A 79 16.40 13.52 -14.95
C SER A 79 16.04 12.03 -14.90
N ASP A 80 14.90 11.66 -14.31
CA ASP A 80 14.49 10.26 -14.10
C ASP A 80 15.46 9.48 -13.18
N GLU A 81 16.06 10.19 -12.22
CA GLU A 81 17.02 9.67 -11.23
C GLU A 81 16.43 9.75 -9.81
N ARG A 82 15.19 9.27 -9.65
CA ARG A 82 14.52 9.25 -8.34
C ARG A 82 15.26 8.34 -7.36
N GLU A 83 15.16 8.65 -6.07
CA GLU A 83 15.71 7.78 -5.02
C GLU A 83 14.83 6.55 -4.81
N GLU A 84 15.42 5.37 -4.91
CA GLU A 84 14.74 4.11 -4.61
C GLU A 84 14.41 3.94 -3.13
N ALA A 85 13.40 3.11 -2.85
CA ALA A 85 13.03 2.79 -1.48
C ALA A 85 14.19 2.16 -0.69
N ALA A 86 14.29 2.53 0.58
CA ALA A 86 15.43 2.19 1.42
C ALA A 86 15.29 0.86 2.18
N ASN A 87 14.07 0.30 2.28
CA ASN A 87 13.78 -0.87 3.11
C ASN A 87 13.54 -2.17 2.31
N ILE A 88 14.15 -2.30 1.13
CA ILE A 88 14.04 -3.51 0.30
C ILE A 88 15.18 -4.50 0.61
N ASN A 89 14.91 -5.80 0.47
CA ASN A 89 15.95 -6.83 0.49
C ASN A 89 16.63 -6.98 -0.88
N SER A 90 17.61 -7.88 -0.97
CA SER A 90 18.36 -8.12 -2.22
C SER A 90 17.51 -8.66 -3.37
N PHE A 91 16.27 -9.08 -3.13
CA PHE A 91 15.33 -9.57 -4.14
C PHE A 91 14.33 -8.49 -4.57
N ASP A 92 14.56 -7.23 -4.21
CA ASP A 92 13.66 -6.10 -4.49
C ASP A 92 12.29 -6.22 -3.82
N GLU A 93 12.24 -6.92 -2.68
CA GLU A 93 11.04 -7.17 -1.88
C GLU A 93 11.07 -6.47 -0.54
N VAL A 94 9.88 -6.27 0.05
CA VAL A 94 9.71 -5.75 1.41
C VAL A 94 9.81 -6.88 2.43
N PRO A 95 10.77 -6.88 3.35
CA PRO A 95 10.82 -7.81 4.48
C PRO A 95 9.61 -7.66 5.41
N ASN A 96 9.25 -8.72 6.13
CA ASN A 96 8.25 -8.64 7.20
C ASN A 96 8.76 -7.76 8.35
N SER A 97 7.93 -6.84 8.84
CA SER A 97 8.29 -5.79 9.80
C SER A 97 7.12 -5.48 10.74
N THR A 98 7.24 -4.46 11.59
CA THR A 98 6.13 -3.88 12.37
C THR A 98 5.15 -3.08 11.51
N TRP A 99 5.52 -2.75 10.27
CA TRP A 99 4.73 -1.99 9.31
C TRP A 99 3.93 -2.88 8.37
N PHE A 100 4.51 -4.01 7.94
CA PHE A 100 3.99 -4.84 6.87
C PHE A 100 4.32 -6.32 7.08
N THR A 101 3.44 -7.20 6.59
CA THR A 101 3.68 -8.64 6.55
C THR A 101 3.26 -9.18 5.19
N ASN A 102 4.17 -9.84 4.50
CA ASN A 102 3.90 -10.52 3.24
C ASN A 102 2.78 -11.56 3.40
N ARG A 103 1.69 -11.36 2.64
CA ARG A 103 0.51 -12.25 2.59
C ARG A 103 0.16 -12.56 1.14
N HIS A 104 -1.03 -12.19 0.66
CA HIS A 104 -1.60 -12.68 -0.60
C HIS A 104 -0.70 -12.45 -1.84
N GLY A 105 -0.02 -11.31 -1.93
CA GLY A 105 0.88 -10.99 -3.05
C GLY A 105 2.20 -11.78 -3.07
N PHE A 106 2.55 -12.47 -2.00
CA PHE A 106 3.76 -13.29 -1.91
C PHE A 106 3.42 -14.78 -1.72
N SER A 107 2.59 -15.06 -0.72
CA SER A 107 2.03 -16.38 -0.43
C SER A 107 0.51 -16.31 -0.61
N ARG A 108 0.03 -16.83 -1.74
CA ARG A 108 -1.37 -16.71 -2.14
C ARG A 108 -2.32 -17.25 -1.06
N MET A 109 -3.14 -16.36 -0.51
CA MET A 109 -4.27 -16.70 0.35
C MET A 109 -5.40 -17.31 -0.48
N THR A 110 -6.15 -18.25 0.09
CA THR A 110 -7.40 -18.75 -0.47
C THR A 110 -8.50 -17.68 -0.41
N PRO A 111 -9.54 -17.75 -1.27
CA PRO A 111 -10.68 -16.84 -1.20
C PRO A 111 -11.34 -16.81 0.19
N ALA A 112 -11.39 -17.95 0.87
CA ALA A 112 -11.93 -18.05 2.23
C ALA A 112 -11.07 -17.35 3.29
N GLU A 113 -9.74 -17.32 3.12
CA GLU A 113 -8.84 -16.57 4.00
C GLU A 113 -8.93 -15.06 3.74
N ILE A 114 -9.10 -14.64 2.49
CA ILE A 114 -9.35 -13.23 2.13
C ILE A 114 -10.68 -12.76 2.74
N ALA A 115 -11.74 -13.56 2.58
CA ALA A 115 -13.04 -13.25 3.16
C ALA A 115 -13.03 -13.23 4.71
N ARG A 116 -12.15 -14.02 5.33
CA ARG A 116 -11.98 -14.02 6.79
C ARG A 116 -11.32 -12.72 7.26
N GLY A 117 -10.20 -12.32 6.64
CA GLY A 117 -9.41 -11.17 7.07
C GLY A 117 -8.86 -11.32 8.48
N VAL A 118 -8.81 -10.22 9.23
CA VAL A 118 -8.47 -10.23 10.66
C VAL A 118 -9.64 -10.83 11.45
N ASP A 119 -9.37 -11.91 12.19
CA ASP A 119 -10.37 -12.69 12.93
C ASP A 119 -9.91 -12.92 14.38
N LEU A 120 -10.01 -11.85 15.18
CA LEU A 120 -9.64 -11.83 16.60
C LEU A 120 -10.82 -12.18 17.50
N THR A 121 -12.03 -11.77 17.09
CA THR A 121 -13.29 -12.07 17.79
C THR A 121 -14.37 -12.45 16.79
N PRO A 122 -15.44 -13.16 17.19
CA PRO A 122 -16.60 -13.39 16.31
C PRO A 122 -17.48 -12.14 16.09
N GLY A 123 -17.00 -10.95 16.47
CA GLY A 123 -17.80 -9.73 16.59
C GLY A 123 -18.45 -9.55 17.96
N PRO A 124 -19.13 -8.41 18.21
CA PRO A 124 -19.74 -8.08 19.49
C PRO A 124 -20.69 -9.16 20.02
N ASP A 125 -20.54 -9.54 21.29
CA ASP A 125 -21.41 -10.52 21.95
C ASP A 125 -22.84 -9.98 22.16
N THR A 126 -23.82 -10.63 21.56
CA THR A 126 -25.24 -10.24 21.66
C THR A 126 -25.99 -10.91 22.82
N SER A 127 -25.30 -11.65 23.71
CA SER A 127 -25.95 -12.36 24.82
C SER A 127 -26.47 -11.45 25.94
N GLY A 128 -25.94 -10.22 26.02
CA GLY A 128 -26.32 -9.20 27.00
C GLY A 128 -26.29 -7.79 26.40
N PRO A 129 -26.53 -6.75 27.21
CA PRO A 129 -26.55 -5.37 26.74
C PRO A 129 -25.17 -4.91 26.27
N TRP A 130 -25.16 -3.98 25.32
CA TRP A 130 -23.96 -3.26 24.89
C TRP A 130 -23.92 -1.90 25.57
N LEU A 131 -22.84 -1.64 26.31
CA LEU A 131 -22.67 -0.42 27.08
C LEU A 131 -22.01 0.66 26.22
N VAL A 132 -22.77 1.70 25.87
CA VAL A 132 -22.24 2.88 25.18
C VAL A 132 -21.46 3.71 26.17
N PHE A 133 -20.14 3.79 26.01
CA PHE A 133 -19.25 4.47 26.97
C PHE A 133 -18.54 5.70 26.41
N ARG A 134 -18.61 5.95 25.10
CA ARG A 134 -18.05 7.16 24.48
C ARG A 134 -18.79 7.50 23.18
N PRO A 135 -19.51 8.63 23.09
CA PRO A 135 -20.09 9.07 21.83
C PRO A 135 -19.01 9.58 20.86
N LYS A 136 -19.21 9.39 19.55
CA LYS A 136 -18.37 9.98 18.52
C LYS A 136 -18.95 11.34 18.14
N VAL A 137 -18.72 12.35 18.98
CA VAL A 137 -19.17 13.72 18.70
C VAL A 137 -18.26 14.45 17.72
N GLN A 138 -16.97 14.07 17.70
CA GLN A 138 -15.98 14.62 16.79
C GLN A 138 -15.79 13.68 15.59
N GLY A 139 -16.00 14.21 14.38
CA GLY A 139 -15.93 13.47 13.12
C GLY A 139 -17.13 13.77 12.23
N THR A 140 -17.07 13.31 10.98
CA THR A 140 -18.16 13.52 10.02
C THR A 140 -19.28 12.50 10.17
N THR A 141 -18.97 11.23 10.52
CA THR A 141 -19.96 10.13 10.57
C THR A 141 -20.50 9.86 11.97
N PRO A 142 -21.84 9.71 12.14
CA PRO A 142 -22.42 9.29 13.41
C PRO A 142 -21.85 7.95 13.86
N GLY A 143 -21.63 7.81 15.16
CA GLY A 143 -21.11 6.60 15.77
C GLY A 143 -20.89 6.74 17.26
N PHE A 144 -20.50 5.65 17.90
CA PHE A 144 -20.18 5.61 19.33
C PHE A 144 -19.38 4.36 19.66
N TRP A 145 -18.72 4.36 20.80
CA TRP A 145 -18.02 3.20 21.34
C TRP A 145 -18.94 2.39 22.23
N ILE A 146 -18.87 1.07 22.08
CA ILE A 146 -19.55 0.10 22.93
C ILE A 146 -18.56 -0.82 23.62
N GLU A 147 -18.96 -1.33 24.79
CA GLU A 147 -18.36 -2.46 25.47
C GLU A 147 -19.43 -3.56 25.56
N ASP A 148 -19.12 -4.76 25.07
CA ASP A 148 -20.04 -5.90 25.11
C ASP A 148 -19.94 -6.69 26.44
N SER A 149 -20.72 -7.77 26.56
CA SER A 149 -20.73 -8.60 27.78
C SER A 149 -19.45 -9.42 27.99
N ARG A 150 -18.58 -9.53 26.98
CA ARG A 150 -17.23 -10.13 27.12
C ARG A 150 -16.18 -9.11 27.54
N GLY A 151 -16.52 -7.82 27.54
CA GLY A 151 -15.58 -6.72 27.76
C GLY A 151 -14.83 -6.31 26.50
N ASP A 152 -15.20 -6.84 25.34
CA ASP A 152 -14.62 -6.41 24.07
C ASP A 152 -15.19 -5.02 23.71
N GLN A 153 -14.32 -4.14 23.23
CA GLN A 153 -14.70 -2.77 22.87
C GLN A 153 -14.70 -2.56 21.36
N TYR A 154 -15.74 -1.90 20.85
CA TYR A 154 -15.91 -1.64 19.42
C TYR A 154 -16.33 -0.20 19.17
N VAL A 155 -15.90 0.36 18.03
CA VAL A 155 -16.50 1.56 17.46
C VAL A 155 -17.63 1.14 16.52
N ILE A 156 -18.84 1.60 16.81
CA ILE A 156 -20.01 1.42 15.97
C ILE A 156 -20.11 2.59 15.01
N LYS A 157 -20.09 2.29 13.71
CA LYS A 157 -20.24 3.26 12.61
C LYS A 157 -21.44 2.87 11.75
N PHE A 158 -22.15 3.87 11.22
CA PHE A 158 -23.37 3.66 10.44
C PHE A 158 -23.18 4.08 8.99
N ASP A 159 -24.07 3.57 8.13
CA ASP A 159 -24.23 4.07 6.77
C ASP A 159 -24.90 5.46 6.77
N PRO A 160 -24.53 6.33 5.81
CA PRO A 160 -25.17 7.63 5.69
C PRO A 160 -26.61 7.52 5.20
N LYS A 161 -27.45 8.48 5.61
CA LYS A 161 -28.87 8.49 5.29
C LYS A 161 -29.10 8.46 3.77
N GLY A 162 -29.90 7.50 3.31
CA GLY A 162 -30.24 7.32 1.89
C GLY A 162 -29.29 6.40 1.11
N TYR A 163 -28.21 5.92 1.75
CA TYR A 163 -27.20 5.05 1.14
C TYR A 163 -26.92 3.83 2.03
N PRO A 164 -27.92 2.97 2.29
CA PRO A 164 -27.71 1.78 3.11
C PRO A 164 -26.62 0.87 2.49
N GLU A 165 -25.91 0.15 3.35
CA GLU A 165 -24.82 -0.79 3.01
C GLU A 165 -23.51 -0.14 2.53
N MET A 166 -23.50 1.14 2.17
CA MET A 166 -22.37 1.77 1.48
C MET A 166 -21.08 1.89 2.29
N ALA A 167 -21.10 2.62 3.41
CA ALA A 167 -19.90 2.85 4.20
C ALA A 167 -19.50 1.60 4.99
N THR A 168 -20.48 0.83 5.45
CA THR A 168 -20.28 -0.41 6.20
C THR A 168 -19.66 -1.51 5.31
N ALA A 169 -20.17 -1.73 4.09
CA ALA A 169 -19.57 -2.67 3.15
C ALA A 169 -18.17 -2.23 2.72
N ALA A 170 -18.01 -0.95 2.36
CA ALA A 170 -16.74 -0.39 1.96
C ALA A 170 -15.65 -0.65 3.02
N ALA A 171 -15.93 -0.36 4.29
CA ALA A 171 -14.95 -0.55 5.35
C ALA A 171 -14.63 -2.02 5.63
N ALA A 172 -15.64 -2.90 5.62
CA ALA A 172 -15.46 -4.33 5.86
C ALA A 172 -14.63 -5.00 4.76
N MET A 173 -14.88 -4.65 3.50
CA MET A 173 -14.09 -5.13 2.36
C MET A 173 -12.68 -4.53 2.38
N ALA A 174 -12.55 -3.21 2.58
CA ALA A 174 -11.24 -2.56 2.54
C ALA A 174 -10.30 -3.04 3.64
N SER A 175 -10.78 -3.31 4.86
CA SER A 175 -9.98 -3.95 5.91
C SER A 175 -9.43 -5.30 5.45
N ARG A 176 -10.27 -6.18 4.90
CA ARG A 176 -9.87 -7.51 4.38
C ARG A 176 -8.88 -7.40 3.23
N TYR A 177 -9.12 -6.50 2.30
CA TYR A 177 -8.23 -6.23 1.18
C TYR A 177 -6.84 -5.75 1.64
N LEU A 178 -6.79 -4.74 2.52
CA LEU A 178 -5.52 -4.20 3.04
C LEU A 178 -4.79 -5.21 3.92
N HIS A 179 -5.53 -6.01 4.70
CA HIS A 179 -4.97 -7.15 5.42
C HIS A 179 -4.31 -8.13 4.44
N ALA A 180 -5.03 -8.58 3.41
CA ALA A 180 -4.52 -9.50 2.40
C ALA A 180 -3.32 -8.92 1.64
N CYS A 181 -3.29 -7.60 1.40
CA CYS A 181 -2.13 -6.92 0.82
C CYS A 181 -0.90 -6.96 1.73
N GLY A 182 -1.09 -6.92 3.06
CA GLY A 182 -0.01 -7.09 4.04
C GLY A 182 0.01 -6.07 5.18
N TYR A 183 -0.87 -5.08 5.17
CA TYR A 183 -0.92 -4.05 6.21
C TYR A 183 -1.54 -4.57 7.51
N ASN A 184 -1.21 -3.91 8.63
CA ASN A 184 -1.94 -4.09 9.87
C ASN A 184 -3.19 -3.20 9.86
N VAL A 185 -4.34 -3.78 10.17
CA VAL A 185 -5.64 -3.13 10.11
C VAL A 185 -6.52 -3.61 11.27
N PRO A 186 -7.52 -2.82 11.71
CA PRO A 186 -8.52 -3.28 12.65
C PRO A 186 -9.42 -4.35 12.01
N GLN A 187 -9.94 -5.24 12.85
CA GLN A 187 -11.04 -6.11 12.46
C GLN A 187 -12.31 -5.26 12.27
N GLU A 188 -12.85 -5.30 11.05
CA GLU A 188 -14.07 -4.60 10.66
C GLU A 188 -15.17 -5.61 10.36
N THR A 189 -16.22 -5.65 11.20
CA THR A 189 -17.29 -6.65 11.14
C THR A 189 -18.64 -5.97 10.88
N ILE A 190 -19.36 -6.41 9.84
CA ILE A 190 -20.76 -6.00 9.65
C ILE A 190 -21.64 -6.75 10.64
N ILE A 191 -22.49 -6.02 11.35
CA ILE A 191 -23.39 -6.56 12.36
C ILE A 191 -24.82 -6.07 12.15
N TYR A 192 -25.77 -6.90 12.59
CA TYR A 192 -27.19 -6.57 12.63
C TYR A 192 -27.71 -6.79 14.04
N TYR A 193 -28.29 -5.76 14.64
CA TYR A 193 -28.80 -5.82 16.01
C TYR A 193 -30.07 -4.99 16.14
N ARG A 194 -30.87 -5.28 17.18
CA ARG A 194 -32.00 -4.43 17.52
C ARG A 194 -31.55 -3.35 18.51
N PRO A 195 -32.00 -2.09 18.37
CA PRO A 195 -31.49 -0.97 19.15
C PRO A 195 -31.67 -1.15 20.67
N GLU A 196 -32.63 -1.97 21.11
CA GLU A 196 -32.91 -2.22 22.53
C GLU A 196 -31.79 -2.97 23.25
N ILE A 197 -30.75 -3.45 22.56
CA ILE A 197 -29.54 -4.00 23.19
C ILE A 197 -28.65 -2.90 23.79
N LEU A 198 -28.73 -1.67 23.28
CA LEU A 198 -27.83 -0.59 23.64
C LEU A 198 -28.27 0.09 24.95
N ARG A 199 -27.33 0.31 25.86
CA ARG A 199 -27.54 1.07 27.10
C ARG A 199 -26.41 2.06 27.28
N VAL A 200 -26.73 3.30 27.64
CA VAL A 200 -25.69 4.28 27.99
C VAL A 200 -25.06 3.92 29.34
N LYS A 201 -23.72 3.85 29.39
CA LYS A 201 -22.96 3.62 30.62
C LYS A 201 -23.13 4.82 31.55
N GLU A 202 -23.22 4.58 32.85
CA GLU A 202 -23.36 5.65 33.84
C GLU A 202 -22.15 6.59 33.81
N GLY A 203 -22.39 7.91 33.90
CA GLY A 203 -21.34 8.93 33.96
C GLY A 203 -20.66 9.27 32.63
N VAL A 204 -21.20 8.83 31.49
CA VAL A 204 -20.67 9.21 30.17
C VAL A 204 -20.96 10.69 29.91
N THR A 205 -19.92 11.48 29.67
CA THR A 205 -20.04 12.90 29.28
C THR A 205 -19.60 13.11 27.83
N PHE A 206 -20.06 14.20 27.24
CA PHE A 206 -19.65 14.64 25.91
C PHE A 206 -19.76 16.16 25.75
N GLU A 207 -18.97 16.70 24.83
CA GLU A 207 -19.07 18.09 24.41
C GLU A 207 -20.20 18.21 23.38
N ASP A 208 -21.20 19.06 23.62
CA ASP A 208 -22.30 19.25 22.68
C ASP A 208 -21.94 20.20 21.52
N ASN A 209 -22.88 20.44 20.59
CA ASN A 209 -22.67 21.32 19.44
C ASN A 209 -22.39 22.79 19.84
N ALA A 210 -22.63 23.19 21.09
CA ALA A 210 -22.33 24.51 21.62
C ALA A 210 -20.97 24.55 22.35
N GLY A 211 -20.23 23.44 22.37
CA GLY A 211 -18.95 23.32 23.05
C GLY A 211 -19.09 23.10 24.57
N ALA A 212 -20.30 22.80 25.06
CA ALA A 212 -20.55 22.60 26.49
C ALA A 212 -20.45 21.11 26.85
N GLU A 213 -19.71 20.80 27.91
CA GLU A 213 -19.65 19.45 28.45
C GLU A 213 -20.93 19.14 29.25
N ARG A 214 -21.62 18.05 28.89
CA ARG A 214 -22.79 17.53 29.62
C ARG A 214 -22.86 16.00 29.57
N GLU A 215 -23.73 15.43 30.39
CA GLU A 215 -24.01 13.99 30.35
C GLU A 215 -24.63 13.58 29.01
N PHE A 216 -24.18 12.44 28.49
CA PHE A 216 -24.78 11.74 27.36
C PHE A 216 -25.91 10.86 27.89
N THR A 217 -27.12 11.09 27.39
CA THR A 217 -28.33 10.43 27.88
C THR A 217 -28.81 9.33 26.93
N GLN A 218 -29.72 8.49 27.41
CA GLN A 218 -30.38 7.50 26.55
C GLN A 218 -31.17 8.16 25.40
N GLN A 219 -31.74 9.35 25.64
CA GLN A 219 -32.41 10.13 24.58
C GLN A 219 -31.42 10.59 23.51
N ASP A 220 -30.21 11.01 23.88
CA ASP A 220 -29.18 11.42 22.90
C ASP A 220 -28.79 10.24 21.99
N LEU A 221 -28.74 9.03 22.55
CA LEU A 221 -28.52 7.81 21.77
C LEU A 221 -29.70 7.53 20.83
N GLU A 222 -30.93 7.61 21.32
CA GLU A 222 -32.14 7.43 20.50
C GLU A 222 -32.20 8.43 19.34
N ASP A 223 -31.88 9.71 19.59
CA ASP A 223 -31.83 10.76 18.57
C ASP A 223 -30.78 10.47 17.46
N ILE A 224 -29.68 9.79 17.80
CA ILE A 224 -28.71 9.31 16.81
C ILE A 224 -29.34 8.17 15.99
N LEU A 225 -29.96 7.19 16.67
CA LEU A 225 -30.54 6.01 16.04
C LEU A 225 -31.79 6.32 15.20
N GLU A 226 -32.50 7.41 15.44
CA GLU A 226 -33.59 7.86 14.57
C GLU A 226 -33.10 8.33 13.19
N ARG A 227 -31.82 8.68 13.07
CA ARG A 227 -31.23 9.21 11.83
C ARG A 227 -30.56 8.14 10.98
N VAL A 228 -30.34 6.95 11.53
CA VAL A 228 -29.74 5.83 10.80
C VAL A 228 -30.80 5.02 10.06
N HIS A 229 -30.37 4.21 9.09
CA HIS A 229 -31.27 3.31 8.38
C HIS A 229 -31.69 2.15 9.29
N HIS A 230 -32.98 1.79 9.25
CA HIS A 230 -33.53 0.61 9.91
C HIS A 230 -34.00 -0.38 8.86
N GLU A 231 -33.61 -1.63 9.02
CA GLU A 231 -34.06 -2.75 8.21
C GLU A 231 -35.58 -2.96 8.36
N PRO A 232 -36.25 -3.61 7.40
CA PRO A 232 -37.70 -3.88 7.48
C PRO A 232 -38.14 -4.63 8.75
N ASP A 233 -37.24 -5.40 9.36
CA ASP A 233 -37.51 -6.15 10.59
C ASP A 233 -37.14 -5.39 11.90
N GLY A 234 -36.73 -4.13 11.78
CA GLY A 234 -36.35 -3.25 12.88
C GLY A 234 -34.92 -3.44 13.39
N ARG A 235 -34.09 -4.25 12.73
CA ARG A 235 -32.65 -4.28 13.03
C ARG A 235 -31.94 -3.09 12.38
N ILE A 236 -30.77 -2.77 12.90
CA ILE A 236 -29.86 -1.77 12.35
C ILE A 236 -28.61 -2.51 11.86
N ARG A 237 -28.23 -2.24 10.60
CA ARG A 237 -26.93 -2.61 10.05
C ARG A 237 -25.89 -1.59 10.48
N SER A 238 -24.79 -2.06 11.06
CA SER A 238 -23.66 -1.22 11.42
C SER A 238 -22.34 -1.92 11.15
N LEU A 239 -21.28 -1.12 11.12
CA LEU A 239 -19.91 -1.61 11.19
C LEU A 239 -19.45 -1.60 12.65
N ALA A 240 -18.97 -2.73 13.14
CA ALA A 240 -18.24 -2.85 14.38
C ALA A 240 -16.74 -2.95 14.10
N SER A 241 -16.02 -1.85 14.38
CA SER A 241 -14.56 -1.76 14.30
C SER A 241 -13.98 -2.13 15.66
N LEU A 242 -13.27 -3.25 15.74
CA LEU A 242 -12.67 -3.71 17.01
C LEU A 242 -11.63 -2.70 17.50
N SER A 243 -11.74 -2.31 18.77
CA SER A 243 -10.81 -1.37 19.40
C SER A 243 -9.39 -1.92 19.36
N LEU A 244 -8.48 -1.20 18.70
CA LEU A 244 -7.08 -1.60 18.68
C LEU A 244 -6.38 -1.44 20.03
N GLY A 245 -7.01 -0.78 21.02
CA GLY A 245 -6.51 -0.70 22.39
C GLY A 245 -6.36 -2.06 23.08
N ILE A 246 -7.00 -3.11 22.55
CA ILE A 246 -6.80 -4.49 23.03
C ILE A 246 -5.36 -5.00 22.77
N HIS A 247 -4.67 -4.44 21.77
CA HIS A 247 -3.30 -4.84 21.42
C HIS A 247 -2.25 -4.15 22.29
N GLY A 248 -2.58 -3.01 22.89
CA GLY A 248 -1.63 -2.19 23.62
C GLY A 248 -2.03 -0.73 23.73
N LYS A 249 -1.05 0.15 23.97
CA LYS A 249 -1.31 1.57 24.22
C LYS A 249 -1.25 2.37 22.92
N ILE A 250 -2.32 3.10 22.62
CA ILE A 250 -2.41 3.97 21.44
C ILE A 250 -1.46 5.17 21.59
N LYS A 251 -0.65 5.42 20.54
CA LYS A 251 0.36 6.50 20.50
C LYS A 251 0.05 7.61 19.49
N GLY A 252 -1.11 7.53 18.83
CA GLY A 252 -1.56 8.52 17.84
C GLY A 252 -1.12 8.12 16.42
N PRO A 253 -1.41 8.95 15.42
CA PRO A 253 -1.05 8.67 14.04
C PRO A 253 0.47 8.73 13.80
N PHE A 254 0.96 7.92 12.86
CA PHE A 254 2.27 8.11 12.28
C PHE A 254 2.24 9.18 11.18
N SER A 255 3.41 9.73 10.88
CA SER A 255 3.63 10.65 9.75
C SER A 255 3.99 9.86 8.51
N TYR A 256 3.62 10.27 7.30
CA TYR A 256 4.18 9.66 6.07
C TYR A 256 5.58 10.19 5.71
N SER A 257 6.17 11.04 6.56
CA SER A 257 7.51 11.62 6.36
C SER A 257 8.39 11.60 7.62
N GLY A 258 9.70 11.49 7.40
CA GLY A 258 10.74 11.44 8.42
C GLY A 258 10.70 10.15 9.22
N THR A 259 11.33 10.16 10.38
CA THR A 259 11.25 9.08 11.35
C THR A 259 10.69 9.59 12.68
N ARG A 260 10.39 8.67 13.57
CA ARG A 260 9.96 8.89 14.93
C ARG A 260 11.18 8.92 15.86
N SER A 261 11.54 10.11 16.33
CA SER A 261 12.74 10.31 17.15
C SER A 261 12.77 9.58 18.50
N ASP A 262 11.61 9.17 19.03
CA ASP A 262 11.48 8.41 20.27
C ASP A 262 11.27 6.90 20.04
N ASP A 263 11.52 6.40 18.82
CA ASP A 263 11.54 4.97 18.48
C ASP A 263 12.87 4.57 17.82
N PRO A 264 13.77 3.86 18.52
CA PRO A 264 15.04 3.40 17.96
C PRO A 264 14.89 2.26 16.93
N ASN A 265 13.71 1.66 16.77
CA ASN A 265 13.44 0.66 15.74
C ASN A 265 13.04 1.30 14.40
N ASP A 266 12.81 2.61 14.38
CA ASP A 266 12.38 3.33 13.17
C ASP A 266 13.58 3.85 12.36
N TRP A 267 14.14 2.98 11.53
CA TRP A 267 15.41 3.20 10.82
C TRP A 267 15.27 3.94 9.50
N PHE A 268 14.12 3.80 8.85
CA PHE A 268 13.90 4.31 7.49
C PHE A 268 12.94 5.48 7.56
N ASN A 269 13.28 6.57 6.90
CA ASN A 269 12.31 7.64 6.69
C ASN A 269 11.04 7.05 6.08
N HIS A 270 9.88 7.42 6.62
CA HIS A 270 8.61 6.86 6.21
C HIS A 270 8.31 7.10 4.73
N GLN A 271 8.72 8.26 4.17
CA GLN A 271 8.54 8.53 2.75
C GLN A 271 9.42 7.65 1.85
N ASP A 272 10.46 7.01 2.39
CA ASP A 272 11.40 6.13 1.69
C ASP A 272 11.05 4.64 1.84
N ARG A 273 9.92 4.32 2.46
CA ARG A 273 9.45 2.95 2.68
C ARG A 273 8.65 2.42 1.49
N ARG A 274 9.10 1.35 0.84
CA ARG A 274 8.46 0.70 -0.33
C ARG A 274 6.99 0.37 -0.08
N GLU A 275 6.62 -0.12 1.10
CA GLU A 275 5.23 -0.44 1.44
C GLU A 275 4.36 0.81 1.61
N LEU A 276 4.92 1.97 1.96
CA LEU A 276 4.18 3.23 2.02
C LEU A 276 4.12 3.90 0.65
N ARG A 277 5.16 3.78 -0.17
CA ARG A 277 5.17 4.27 -1.56
C ARG A 277 4.23 3.44 -2.45
N GLY A 278 4.33 2.11 -2.37
CA GLY A 278 3.48 1.14 -3.09
C GLY A 278 2.01 1.15 -2.65
N LEU A 279 1.72 1.67 -1.44
CA LEU A 279 0.34 1.94 -0.99
C LEU A 279 -0.39 2.90 -1.95
N TYR A 280 0.33 3.69 -2.75
CA TYR A 280 -0.26 4.47 -3.84
C TYR A 280 -1.10 3.59 -4.78
N VAL A 281 -0.53 2.49 -5.28
CA VAL A 281 -1.20 1.60 -6.25
C VAL A 281 -2.32 0.82 -5.58
N ILE A 282 -2.06 0.29 -4.39
CA ILE A 282 -3.03 -0.46 -3.57
C ILE A 282 -4.23 0.43 -3.19
N GLY A 283 -3.98 1.65 -2.73
CA GLY A 283 -5.00 2.64 -2.42
C GLY A 283 -5.77 3.10 -3.66
N SER A 284 -5.08 3.27 -4.79
CA SER A 284 -5.73 3.62 -6.05
C SER A 284 -6.74 2.56 -6.48
N PHE A 285 -6.44 1.27 -6.30
CA PHE A 285 -7.31 0.18 -6.73
C PHE A 285 -8.73 0.30 -6.14
N ILE A 286 -8.84 0.60 -4.86
CA ILE A 286 -10.11 0.76 -4.12
C ILE A 286 -10.53 2.23 -3.94
N ASN A 287 -9.90 3.19 -4.63
CA ASN A 287 -10.12 4.64 -4.43
C ASN A 287 -10.10 5.06 -2.94
N HIS A 288 -9.08 4.62 -2.21
CA HIS A 288 -8.85 5.05 -0.82
C HIS A 288 -8.22 6.44 -0.78
N TYR A 289 -8.97 7.46 -1.19
CA TYR A 289 -8.44 8.82 -1.27
C TYR A 289 -8.08 9.41 0.11
N ASP A 290 -8.65 8.91 1.22
CA ASP A 290 -8.40 9.45 2.56
C ASP A 290 -7.14 8.88 3.25
N LEU A 291 -6.09 8.56 2.49
CA LEU A 291 -4.80 8.04 2.97
C LEU A 291 -3.90 9.18 3.51
N LYS A 292 -4.36 9.79 4.59
CA LYS A 292 -3.69 10.87 5.32
C LYS A 292 -3.12 10.36 6.65
N ASP A 293 -2.13 11.05 7.19
CA ASP A 293 -1.49 10.73 8.49
C ASP A 293 -2.54 10.39 9.57
N GLN A 294 -3.63 11.14 9.65
CA GLN A 294 -4.67 10.98 10.68
C GLN A 294 -5.43 9.65 10.63
N ASN A 295 -5.41 8.97 9.48
CA ASN A 295 -6.03 7.66 9.29
C ASN A 295 -5.00 6.53 9.43
N SER A 296 -3.97 6.78 10.24
CA SER A 296 -3.00 5.80 10.69
C SER A 296 -2.96 5.75 12.22
N LEU A 297 -2.36 4.70 12.77
CA LEU A 297 -2.21 4.56 14.23
C LEU A 297 -0.96 3.78 14.62
N ASP A 298 -0.15 4.38 15.48
CA ASP A 298 0.91 3.70 16.22
C ASP A 298 0.34 3.08 17.50
N ILE A 299 0.68 1.82 17.75
CA ILE A 299 0.32 1.11 18.97
C ILE A 299 1.56 0.53 19.60
N TYR A 300 1.79 0.88 20.86
CA TYR A 300 2.83 0.28 21.67
C TYR A 300 2.33 -1.04 22.24
N VAL A 301 2.82 -2.14 21.65
CA VAL A 301 2.40 -3.52 21.92
C VAL A 301 3.47 -4.26 22.73
N GLU A 302 3.08 -5.37 23.36
CA GLU A 302 4.01 -6.35 23.94
C GLU A 302 3.78 -7.70 23.26
N GLU A 303 4.75 -8.15 22.47
CA GLU A 303 4.71 -9.44 21.77
C GLU A 303 6.02 -10.21 22.06
N ASN A 304 5.91 -11.48 22.47
CA ASN A 304 7.05 -12.35 22.78
C ASN A 304 8.07 -11.77 23.79
N GLY A 305 7.59 -10.96 24.75
CA GLY A 305 8.41 -10.35 25.80
C GLY A 305 9.15 -9.07 25.37
N ASN A 306 9.00 -8.64 24.12
CA ASN A 306 9.50 -7.35 23.65
C ASN A 306 8.36 -6.35 23.51
N ARG A 307 8.64 -5.08 23.82
CA ARG A 307 7.69 -3.98 23.62
C ARG A 307 8.17 -3.05 22.52
N PHE A 308 7.32 -2.78 21.55
CA PHE A 308 7.67 -2.01 20.35
C PHE A 308 6.43 -1.34 19.75
N LEU A 309 6.63 -0.44 18.78
CA LEU A 309 5.52 0.15 18.02
C LEU A 309 5.12 -0.75 16.84
N LYS A 310 3.81 -0.90 16.67
CA LYS A 310 3.20 -1.52 15.50
C LYS A 310 2.31 -0.51 14.81
N HIS A 311 2.40 -0.47 13.48
CA HIS A 311 1.82 0.61 12.68
C HIS A 311 0.61 0.09 11.92
N PHE A 312 -0.54 0.75 12.11
CA PHE A 312 -1.83 0.35 11.56
C PHE A 312 -2.36 1.41 10.58
N LEU A 313 -3.01 0.95 9.52
CA LEU A 313 -3.95 1.76 8.75
C LEU A 313 -5.35 1.64 9.39
N ILE A 314 -6.11 2.73 9.41
CA ILE A 314 -7.45 2.78 10.01
C ILE A 314 -8.42 3.60 9.15
N ASP A 315 -9.70 3.53 9.53
CA ASP A 315 -10.79 4.34 8.98
C ASP A 315 -11.10 4.15 7.49
N PHE A 316 -11.54 2.95 7.15
CA PHE A 316 -11.79 2.54 5.76
C PHE A 316 -13.20 2.86 5.22
N GLY A 317 -14.00 3.63 5.97
CA GLY A 317 -15.37 4.01 5.56
C GLY A 317 -15.40 4.91 4.32
N SER A 318 -14.26 5.49 3.95
CA SER A 318 -14.06 6.36 2.80
C SER A 318 -13.30 5.66 1.65
N THR A 319 -13.63 4.40 1.37
CA THR A 319 -13.10 3.60 0.26
C THR A 319 -14.19 3.30 -0.78
N PHE A 320 -13.80 2.72 -1.91
CA PHE A 320 -14.64 2.45 -3.08
C PHE A 320 -15.39 3.70 -3.54
N GLY A 321 -16.72 3.69 -3.51
CA GLY A 321 -17.54 4.86 -3.84
C GLY A 321 -18.09 5.62 -2.64
N SER A 322 -17.70 5.25 -1.42
CA SER A 322 -18.15 5.87 -0.17
C SER A 322 -17.25 7.02 0.26
N ASP A 323 -17.82 8.14 0.68
CA ASP A 323 -17.13 9.26 1.34
C ASP A 323 -17.34 9.28 2.86
N GLY A 324 -17.88 8.19 3.41
CA GLY A 324 -18.31 8.08 4.81
C GLY A 324 -19.60 8.84 5.14
N GLN A 325 -19.87 10.00 4.50
CA GLN A 325 -21.10 10.80 4.65
C GLN A 325 -22.10 10.68 3.51
N GLY A 326 -21.70 10.04 2.44
CA GLY A 326 -22.45 9.98 1.21
C GLY A 326 -21.57 9.38 0.11
N PRO A 327 -22.06 9.38 -1.13
CA PRO A 327 -21.26 8.95 -2.26
C PRO A 327 -20.10 9.93 -2.48
N LYS A 328 -18.96 9.40 -2.91
CA LYS A 328 -17.80 10.22 -3.28
C LYS A 328 -18.18 11.23 -4.36
N PRO A 329 -17.79 12.50 -4.21
CA PRO A 329 -17.75 13.43 -5.35
C PRO A 329 -16.77 12.92 -6.42
N PRO A 330 -17.05 13.10 -7.72
CA PRO A 330 -16.19 12.60 -8.80
C PRO A 330 -14.73 13.07 -8.77
N VAL A 331 -14.44 14.19 -8.11
CA VAL A 331 -13.08 14.72 -7.93
C VAL A 331 -12.23 13.88 -6.97
N LYS A 332 -12.85 13.11 -6.07
CA LYS A 332 -12.12 12.33 -5.05
C LYS A 332 -11.37 11.17 -5.69
N GLY A 333 -10.05 11.16 -5.53
CA GLY A 333 -9.14 10.25 -6.20
C GLY A 333 -8.45 10.84 -7.42
N TYR A 334 -8.74 12.10 -7.79
CA TYR A 334 -8.14 12.77 -8.95
C TYR A 334 -7.53 14.15 -8.66
N ALA A 335 -7.79 14.73 -7.49
CA ALA A 335 -7.17 15.98 -7.06
C ALA A 335 -7.15 16.06 -5.53
N ASN A 336 -6.11 16.74 -5.00
CA ASN A 336 -6.04 17.06 -3.58
C ASN A 336 -7.11 18.10 -3.19
N MET A 337 -7.36 18.27 -1.88
CA MET A 337 -8.28 19.30 -1.35
C MET A 337 -7.85 20.71 -1.77
N ILE A 338 -6.55 20.97 -1.73
CA ILE A 338 -5.92 22.15 -2.33
C ILE A 338 -4.85 21.62 -3.28
N ASP A 339 -5.12 21.72 -4.58
CA ASP A 339 -4.20 21.26 -5.62
C ASP A 339 -3.54 22.46 -6.31
N LEU A 340 -2.30 22.74 -5.92
CA LEU A 340 -1.54 23.87 -6.49
C LEU A 340 -1.11 23.61 -7.93
N ARG A 341 -0.98 22.34 -8.35
CA ARG A 341 -0.64 21.98 -9.74
C ARG A 341 -1.81 22.31 -10.65
N ASP A 342 -3.01 21.87 -10.29
CA ASP A 342 -4.23 22.14 -11.04
C ASP A 342 -4.58 23.64 -11.04
N ALA A 343 -4.33 24.33 -9.93
CA ALA A 343 -4.49 25.78 -9.85
C ALA A 343 -3.54 26.51 -10.82
N PHE A 344 -2.28 26.10 -10.88
CA PHE A 344 -1.30 26.66 -11.82
C PHE A 344 -1.67 26.36 -13.28
N VAL A 345 -2.06 25.12 -13.60
CA VAL A 345 -2.54 24.74 -14.94
C VAL A 345 -3.77 25.56 -15.34
N SER A 346 -4.72 25.74 -14.40
CA SER A 346 -5.91 26.56 -14.63
C SER A 346 -5.56 28.03 -14.88
N LEU A 347 -4.55 28.57 -14.18
CA LEU A 347 -4.06 29.93 -14.38
C LEU A 347 -3.44 30.12 -15.78
N ILE A 348 -2.52 29.25 -16.18
CA ILE A 348 -1.82 29.38 -17.47
C ILE A 348 -2.74 29.09 -18.67
N THR A 349 -3.75 28.24 -18.48
CA THR A 349 -4.75 27.95 -19.51
C THR A 349 -5.95 28.91 -19.46
N VAL A 350 -5.95 29.87 -18.53
CA VAL A 350 -7.03 30.85 -18.33
C VAL A 350 -8.40 30.15 -18.20
N GLY A 351 -8.42 28.99 -17.54
CA GLY A 351 -9.61 28.18 -17.33
C GLY A 351 -10.09 27.34 -18.53
N ILE A 352 -9.35 27.29 -19.64
CA ILE A 352 -9.72 26.48 -20.83
C ILE A 352 -9.55 24.98 -20.56
N LYS A 353 -8.55 24.57 -19.74
CA LYS A 353 -8.35 23.17 -19.40
C LYS A 353 -9.53 22.63 -18.60
N THR A 354 -10.18 21.60 -19.14
CA THR A 354 -11.14 20.77 -18.42
C THR A 354 -10.46 19.52 -17.88
N TRP A 355 -11.05 18.98 -16.81
CA TRP A 355 -10.60 17.76 -16.15
C TRP A 355 -11.61 16.67 -16.39
N ASP A 356 -11.15 15.45 -16.65
CA ASP A 356 -12.02 14.34 -17.06
C ASP A 356 -13.07 14.01 -15.98
N TRP A 357 -12.70 14.14 -14.70
CA TRP A 357 -13.61 13.98 -13.56
C TRP A 357 -14.75 15.00 -13.50
N ARG A 358 -14.67 16.14 -14.22
CA ARG A 358 -15.77 17.13 -14.28
C ARG A 358 -16.97 16.59 -15.03
N GLY A 359 -16.76 15.64 -15.94
CA GLY A 359 -17.83 14.91 -16.60
C GLY A 359 -18.33 13.72 -15.80
N GLY A 360 -17.97 13.62 -14.50
CA GLY A 360 -18.22 12.46 -13.65
C GLY A 360 -19.63 11.89 -13.76
N GLY A 361 -19.72 10.57 -13.73
CA GLY A 361 -20.97 9.81 -13.90
C GLY A 361 -21.93 9.88 -12.71
N GLU A 362 -23.11 9.30 -12.89
CA GLU A 362 -24.14 9.20 -11.84
C GLU A 362 -23.84 8.07 -10.85
N VAL A 363 -24.37 8.19 -9.63
CA VAL A 363 -24.38 7.09 -8.67
C VAL A 363 -25.42 6.06 -9.11
N ILE A 364 -24.96 4.95 -9.68
CA ILE A 364 -25.83 3.89 -10.22
C ILE A 364 -26.47 3.10 -9.07
N TYR A 365 -25.66 2.70 -8.08
CA TYR A 365 -26.11 1.94 -6.92
C TYR A 365 -25.81 2.74 -5.64
N PRO A 366 -26.83 3.17 -4.87
CA PRO A 366 -26.62 3.87 -3.60
C PRO A 366 -25.76 3.10 -2.59
N SER A 367 -25.83 1.76 -2.60
CA SER A 367 -25.00 0.91 -1.74
C SER A 367 -23.51 0.88 -2.11
N ILE A 368 -23.12 1.42 -3.26
CA ILE A 368 -21.70 1.49 -3.68
C ILE A 368 -21.20 2.92 -3.65
N GLY A 369 -22.06 3.88 -4.03
CA GLY A 369 -21.68 5.26 -4.25
C GLY A 369 -21.01 5.46 -5.61
N TYR A 370 -20.22 6.52 -5.76
CA TYR A 370 -19.55 6.83 -7.03
C TYR A 370 -18.20 6.10 -7.13
N PHE A 371 -18.16 5.01 -7.88
CA PHE A 371 -16.96 4.22 -8.12
C PHE A 371 -16.99 3.67 -9.54
N GLU A 372 -15.96 3.94 -10.34
CA GLU A 372 -15.94 3.63 -11.78
C GLU A 372 -14.56 3.16 -12.24
N ALA A 373 -14.48 2.64 -13.46
CA ALA A 373 -13.25 2.15 -14.07
C ALA A 373 -12.98 2.74 -15.46
N ASP A 374 -13.83 3.61 -15.99
CA ASP A 374 -13.73 4.15 -17.35
C ASP A 374 -12.64 5.21 -17.45
N ILE A 375 -12.71 6.25 -16.62
CA ILE A 375 -11.74 7.37 -16.61
C ILE A 375 -10.56 7.11 -15.67
N PHE A 376 -10.65 6.07 -14.83
CA PHE A 376 -9.56 5.66 -13.95
C PHE A 376 -8.24 5.42 -14.73
N GLN A 377 -7.19 6.09 -14.26
CA GLN A 377 -5.82 5.99 -14.75
C GLN A 377 -4.88 5.64 -13.58
N PRO A 378 -4.07 4.57 -13.70
CA PRO A 378 -3.23 4.09 -12.60
C PRO A 378 -2.21 5.09 -12.05
N ASP A 379 -1.80 6.10 -12.82
CA ASP A 379 -0.82 7.13 -12.44
C ASP A 379 -1.43 8.50 -12.10
N LYS A 380 -2.75 8.60 -12.06
CA LYS A 380 -3.49 9.86 -11.77
C LYS A 380 -4.31 9.80 -10.50
N PHE A 381 -4.00 8.85 -9.63
CA PHE A 381 -4.62 8.80 -8.32
C PHE A 381 -4.03 9.90 -7.42
N ASP A 382 -4.89 10.72 -6.81
CA ASP A 382 -4.51 11.70 -5.80
C ASP A 382 -5.33 11.51 -4.51
N PRO A 383 -4.67 11.36 -3.34
CA PRO A 383 -5.35 11.37 -2.05
C PRO A 383 -5.87 12.77 -1.69
N ILE A 384 -6.62 12.88 -0.59
CA ILE A 384 -7.19 14.15 -0.12
C ILE A 384 -6.12 15.21 0.18
N TYR A 385 -4.98 14.78 0.72
CA TYR A 385 -3.82 15.62 1.01
C TYR A 385 -2.59 14.98 0.38
N PRO A 386 -1.64 15.79 -0.12
CA PRO A 386 -0.36 15.26 -0.57
C PRO A 386 0.26 14.34 0.47
N ASN A 387 0.69 13.17 0.01
CA ASN A 387 1.29 12.14 0.83
C ASN A 387 2.76 12.02 0.42
N PRO A 388 3.73 12.33 1.29
CA PRO A 388 5.15 12.35 0.95
C PRO A 388 5.64 11.04 0.31
N ALA A 389 5.20 9.88 0.80
CA ALA A 389 5.56 8.60 0.21
C ALA A 389 5.03 8.45 -1.24
N PHE A 390 3.87 9.01 -1.56
CA PHE A 390 3.30 8.94 -2.92
C PHE A 390 3.98 9.91 -3.89
N GLU A 391 4.56 10.98 -3.36
CA GLU A 391 5.28 11.97 -4.14
C GLU A 391 6.67 11.44 -4.53
N ASP A 392 7.28 10.65 -3.64
CA ASP A 392 8.62 10.06 -3.82
C ASP A 392 8.60 8.65 -4.42
N LYS A 393 7.42 8.08 -4.73
CA LYS A 393 7.31 6.77 -5.40
C LYS A 393 8.08 6.71 -6.72
N THR A 394 8.72 5.58 -6.98
CA THR A 394 9.37 5.20 -8.24
C THR A 394 8.49 4.24 -9.05
N ASP A 395 8.91 3.93 -10.27
CA ASP A 395 8.21 2.94 -11.10
C ASP A 395 8.35 1.54 -10.49
N ARG A 396 9.46 1.22 -9.79
CA ARG A 396 9.63 -0.01 -9.00
C ARG A 396 8.71 -0.10 -7.80
N ASP A 397 8.50 1.01 -7.07
CA ASP A 397 7.54 1.04 -5.96
C ASP A 397 6.12 0.73 -6.46
N CYS A 398 5.77 1.29 -7.61
CA CYS A 398 4.46 1.08 -8.22
C CYS A 398 4.33 -0.30 -8.86
N TYR A 399 5.38 -0.85 -9.46
CA TYR A 399 5.44 -2.23 -9.93
C TYR A 399 5.19 -3.22 -8.78
N TRP A 400 5.86 -3.03 -7.64
CA TRP A 400 5.65 -3.85 -6.45
C TRP A 400 4.20 -3.80 -5.95
N GLY A 401 3.62 -2.60 -5.85
CA GLY A 401 2.20 -2.45 -5.49
C GLY A 401 1.25 -3.07 -6.52
N ALA A 402 1.57 -2.96 -7.82
CA ALA A 402 0.78 -3.54 -8.90
C ALA A 402 0.80 -5.08 -8.85
N LYS A 403 1.95 -5.70 -8.55
CA LYS A 403 2.08 -7.15 -8.35
C LYS A 403 1.11 -7.66 -7.28
N ILE A 404 1.01 -6.96 -6.16
CA ILE A 404 0.06 -7.29 -5.08
C ILE A 404 -1.39 -7.16 -5.56
N VAL A 405 -1.72 -6.07 -6.26
CA VAL A 405 -3.08 -5.85 -6.78
C VAL A 405 -3.48 -6.92 -7.80
N THR A 406 -2.59 -7.27 -8.74
CA THR A 406 -2.88 -8.26 -9.78
C THR A 406 -2.97 -9.69 -9.26
N ALA A 407 -2.40 -9.98 -8.08
CA ALA A 407 -2.51 -11.29 -7.45
C ALA A 407 -3.97 -11.67 -7.10
N PHE A 408 -4.85 -10.68 -6.87
CA PHE A 408 -6.28 -10.89 -6.63
C PHE A 408 -6.97 -11.37 -7.91
N ARG A 409 -7.18 -12.68 -8.04
CA ARG A 409 -7.90 -13.29 -9.16
C ARG A 409 -9.41 -13.04 -9.04
N ASP A 410 -10.15 -13.39 -10.09
CA ASP A 410 -11.59 -13.13 -10.14
C ASP A 410 -12.34 -13.77 -8.95
N ASP A 411 -12.00 -15.00 -8.55
CA ASP A 411 -12.59 -15.65 -7.37
C ASP A 411 -12.23 -14.94 -6.05
N ASP A 412 -11.02 -14.38 -5.96
CA ASP A 412 -10.56 -13.61 -4.80
C ASP A 412 -11.35 -12.29 -4.68
N LEU A 413 -11.60 -11.62 -5.81
CA LEU A 413 -12.43 -10.41 -5.87
C LEU A 413 -13.89 -10.71 -5.51
N ARG A 414 -14.45 -11.83 -5.98
CA ARG A 414 -15.82 -12.22 -5.60
C ARG A 414 -15.94 -12.50 -4.12
N ALA A 415 -15.03 -13.29 -3.56
CA ALA A 415 -15.01 -13.57 -2.11
C ALA A 415 -14.83 -12.30 -1.27
N LEU A 416 -14.03 -11.33 -1.75
CA LEU A 416 -13.92 -10.02 -1.11
C LEU A 416 -15.24 -9.26 -1.13
N ILE A 417 -15.92 -9.19 -2.28
CA ILE A 417 -17.18 -8.44 -2.46
C ILE A 417 -18.31 -9.03 -1.63
N GLU A 418 -18.40 -10.36 -1.54
CA GLU A 418 -19.39 -11.06 -0.70
C GLU A 418 -19.31 -10.63 0.77
N THR A 419 -18.12 -10.23 1.26
CA THR A 419 -17.97 -9.73 2.64
C THR A 419 -18.62 -8.37 2.87
N GLY A 420 -18.95 -7.66 1.79
CA GLY A 420 -19.76 -6.45 1.80
C GLY A 420 -21.24 -6.71 2.13
N GLN A 421 -21.71 -7.97 2.02
CA GLN A 421 -23.09 -8.38 2.34
C GLN A 421 -24.13 -7.48 1.66
N TYR A 422 -24.01 -7.27 0.35
CA TYR A 422 -24.95 -6.42 -0.37
C TYR A 422 -26.28 -7.14 -0.58
N SER A 423 -27.39 -6.41 -0.45
CA SER A 423 -28.72 -6.98 -0.71
C SER A 423 -29.06 -7.06 -2.20
N ASN A 424 -28.42 -6.23 -3.02
CA ASN A 424 -28.64 -6.17 -4.47
C ASN A 424 -27.51 -6.89 -5.25
N PRO A 425 -27.77 -8.05 -5.87
CA PRO A 425 -26.77 -8.79 -6.65
C PRO A 425 -26.28 -8.03 -7.89
N GLU A 426 -27.08 -7.13 -8.47
CA GLU A 426 -26.64 -6.29 -9.60
C GLU A 426 -25.60 -5.26 -9.16
N ALA A 427 -25.66 -4.80 -7.90
CA ALA A 427 -24.65 -3.93 -7.33
C ALA A 427 -23.33 -4.71 -7.12
N GLU A 428 -23.39 -5.93 -6.60
CA GLU A 428 -22.20 -6.79 -6.45
C GLU A 428 -21.50 -7.03 -7.78
N GLU A 429 -22.26 -7.36 -8.83
CA GLU A 429 -21.68 -7.60 -10.15
C GLU A 429 -21.09 -6.32 -10.76
N TYR A 430 -21.73 -5.17 -10.55
CA TYR A 430 -21.16 -3.88 -10.95
C TYR A 430 -19.82 -3.60 -10.25
N LEU A 431 -19.73 -3.86 -8.94
CA LEU A 431 -18.50 -3.67 -8.18
C LEU A 431 -17.41 -4.64 -8.66
N PHE A 432 -17.77 -5.90 -8.92
CA PHE A 432 -16.86 -6.92 -9.45
C PHE A 432 -16.27 -6.50 -10.78
N GLU A 433 -17.09 -6.14 -11.76
CA GLU A 433 -16.62 -5.70 -13.08
C GLU A 433 -15.78 -4.42 -12.98
N THR A 434 -16.16 -3.49 -12.10
CA THR A 434 -15.39 -2.26 -11.86
C THR A 434 -14.00 -2.58 -11.29
N LEU A 435 -13.92 -3.40 -10.24
CA LEU A 435 -12.64 -3.79 -9.64
C LEU A 435 -11.80 -4.59 -10.61
N LYS A 436 -12.37 -5.58 -11.29
CA LYS A 436 -11.67 -6.36 -12.33
C LYS A 436 -11.01 -5.44 -13.36
N ARG A 437 -11.77 -4.49 -13.92
CA ARG A 437 -11.25 -3.53 -14.91
C ARG A 437 -10.16 -2.62 -14.33
N ARG A 438 -10.27 -2.19 -13.07
CA ARG A 438 -9.24 -1.36 -12.40
C ARG A 438 -7.96 -2.15 -12.16
N ARG A 439 -8.04 -3.40 -11.66
CA ARG A 439 -6.89 -4.32 -11.47
C ARG A 439 -6.15 -4.50 -12.78
N ASP A 440 -6.90 -4.78 -13.83
CA ASP A 440 -6.43 -5.02 -15.18
C ASP A 440 -5.74 -3.79 -15.80
N LYS A 441 -6.25 -2.58 -15.54
CA LYS A 441 -5.60 -1.33 -15.94
C LYS A 441 -4.30 -1.09 -15.17
N ILE A 442 -4.31 -1.33 -13.85
CA ILE A 442 -3.13 -1.22 -12.97
C ILE A 442 -2.01 -2.12 -13.47
N GLY A 443 -2.29 -3.41 -13.67
CA GLY A 443 -1.32 -4.38 -14.15
C GLY A 443 -0.73 -3.96 -15.51
N ARG A 444 -1.58 -3.65 -16.50
CA ARG A 444 -1.11 -3.25 -17.83
C ARG A 444 -0.23 -2.00 -17.81
N PHE A 445 -0.56 -1.02 -16.97
CA PHE A 445 0.18 0.22 -16.91
C PHE A 445 1.53 0.02 -16.21
N TRP A 446 1.55 -0.46 -14.96
CA TRP A 446 2.78 -0.53 -14.17
C TRP A 446 3.72 -1.63 -14.64
N PHE A 447 3.19 -2.75 -15.13
CA PHE A 447 4.05 -3.77 -15.75
C PHE A 447 4.62 -3.31 -17.10
N SER A 448 4.09 -2.26 -17.74
CA SER A 448 4.72 -1.70 -18.94
C SER A 448 5.93 -0.79 -18.63
N LYS A 449 6.07 -0.36 -17.37
CA LYS A 449 7.16 0.49 -16.89
C LYS A 449 8.41 -0.30 -16.56
N VAL A 450 8.22 -1.48 -16.01
CA VAL A 450 9.27 -2.37 -15.50
C VAL A 450 9.12 -3.74 -16.15
N ASN A 451 10.21 -4.44 -16.45
CA ASN A 451 10.10 -5.80 -16.98
C ASN A 451 9.55 -6.75 -15.90
N PRO A 452 8.32 -7.28 -16.04
CA PRO A 452 7.59 -7.88 -14.94
C PRO A 452 7.87 -9.39 -14.85
N LEU A 453 9.16 -9.74 -14.82
CA LEU A 453 9.62 -11.09 -14.55
C LEU A 453 9.90 -11.19 -13.07
N ASP A 454 9.31 -12.15 -12.38
CA ASP A 454 9.37 -12.25 -10.93
C ASP A 454 9.31 -13.71 -10.45
N TYR A 455 9.29 -13.91 -9.13
CA TYR A 455 9.19 -15.22 -8.48
C TYR A 455 10.25 -16.24 -8.95
N PHE A 456 11.46 -15.74 -9.20
CA PHE A 456 12.59 -16.55 -9.66
C PHE A 456 12.92 -17.70 -8.70
N LYS A 457 13.13 -18.89 -9.25
CA LYS A 457 13.58 -20.08 -8.53
C LYS A 457 14.74 -20.72 -9.27
N THR A 458 15.71 -21.22 -8.53
CA THR A 458 16.88 -21.89 -9.08
C THR A 458 17.03 -23.28 -8.50
N GLU A 459 17.22 -24.28 -9.36
CA GLU A 459 17.40 -25.68 -8.96
C GLU A 459 18.50 -26.33 -9.79
N TYR A 460 19.36 -27.15 -9.17
CA TYR A 460 20.31 -27.99 -9.89
C TYR A 460 19.65 -29.31 -10.27
N VAL A 461 19.60 -29.61 -11.57
CA VAL A 461 19.17 -30.89 -12.11
C VAL A 461 20.37 -31.59 -12.73
N GLY A 462 20.98 -32.51 -11.98
CA GLY A 462 22.29 -33.04 -12.35
C GLY A 462 23.37 -31.97 -12.24
N ASN A 463 24.03 -31.65 -13.35
CA ASN A 463 25.05 -30.59 -13.43
C ASN A 463 24.50 -29.28 -14.02
N ASP A 464 23.23 -29.25 -14.41
CA ASP A 464 22.63 -28.09 -15.04
C ASP A 464 21.91 -27.24 -13.97
N LEU A 465 22.01 -25.92 -14.10
CA LEU A 465 21.28 -24.97 -13.25
C LEU A 465 20.04 -24.50 -14.01
N ILE A 466 18.87 -24.87 -13.49
CA ILE A 466 17.57 -24.46 -14.02
C ILE A 466 17.11 -23.21 -13.29
N ILE A 467 16.80 -22.16 -14.05
CA ILE A 467 16.25 -20.89 -13.58
C ILE A 467 14.82 -20.78 -14.11
N SER A 468 13.84 -20.85 -13.23
CA SER A 468 12.41 -20.64 -13.56
C SER A 468 11.94 -19.30 -13.02
N PHE A 469 10.99 -18.68 -13.71
CA PHE A 469 10.41 -17.40 -13.32
C PHE A 469 8.96 -17.29 -13.82
N ASP A 470 8.25 -16.28 -13.34
CA ASP A 470 6.92 -15.95 -13.83
C ASP A 470 7.00 -14.66 -14.65
N ASP A 471 6.36 -14.66 -15.82
CA ASP A 471 6.05 -13.42 -16.54
C ASP A 471 4.67 -12.95 -16.10
N LEU A 472 4.62 -12.00 -15.16
CA LEU A 472 3.37 -11.60 -14.50
C LEU A 472 2.33 -11.06 -15.49
N GLY A 473 2.78 -10.43 -16.57
CA GLY A 473 1.87 -9.90 -17.57
C GLY A 473 1.20 -10.99 -18.42
N VAL A 474 1.88 -12.12 -18.65
CA VAL A 474 1.31 -13.30 -19.31
C VAL A 474 0.50 -14.12 -18.31
N GLU A 475 1.03 -14.38 -17.12
CA GLU A 475 0.39 -15.16 -16.05
C GLU A 475 -1.00 -14.59 -15.68
N TYR A 476 -1.13 -13.27 -15.62
CA TYR A 476 -2.40 -12.61 -15.33
C TYR A 476 -3.24 -12.28 -16.59
N GLY A 477 -2.88 -12.81 -17.76
CA GLY A 477 -3.65 -12.64 -19.00
C GLY A 477 -3.73 -11.20 -19.52
N LEU A 478 -2.77 -10.36 -19.15
CA LEU A 478 -2.72 -8.94 -19.53
C LEU A 478 -2.15 -8.75 -20.94
N TRP A 479 -1.28 -9.68 -21.37
CA TRP A 479 -0.56 -9.69 -22.65
C TRP A 479 -0.53 -11.08 -23.29
N PRO A 480 -0.24 -11.20 -24.59
CA PRO A 480 -0.19 -12.49 -25.29
C PRO A 480 1.02 -13.35 -24.88
N GLU A 481 0.86 -14.67 -24.99
CA GLU A 481 1.88 -15.68 -24.65
C GLU A 481 3.10 -15.68 -25.58
N ASN A 482 3.03 -15.05 -26.76
CA ASN A 482 4.16 -15.01 -27.70
C ASN A 482 5.23 -14.02 -27.23
N THR A 483 6.10 -14.50 -26.36
CA THR A 483 7.15 -13.73 -25.69
C THR A 483 8.49 -14.45 -25.79
N VAL A 484 9.55 -13.69 -26.11
CA VAL A 484 10.93 -14.19 -26.16
C VAL A 484 11.75 -13.52 -25.07
N TYR A 485 12.44 -14.31 -24.25
CA TYR A 485 13.30 -13.83 -23.19
C TYR A 485 14.76 -13.97 -23.61
N ASN A 486 15.44 -12.85 -23.82
CA ASN A 486 16.86 -12.82 -24.19
C ASN A 486 17.69 -12.57 -22.93
N TYR A 487 18.68 -13.41 -22.66
CA TYR A 487 19.54 -13.25 -21.49
C TYR A 487 21.00 -13.05 -21.87
N GLU A 488 21.70 -12.25 -21.06
CA GLU A 488 23.15 -12.05 -21.13
C GLU A 488 23.75 -12.19 -19.73
N ILE A 489 24.78 -13.01 -19.58
CA ILE A 489 25.53 -13.19 -18.33
C ILE A 489 26.89 -12.50 -18.46
N ARG A 490 27.19 -11.62 -17.50
CA ARG A 490 28.43 -10.85 -17.44
C ARG A 490 29.17 -11.04 -16.13
N TYR A 491 30.49 -11.13 -16.22
CA TYR A 491 31.39 -11.11 -15.08
C TYR A 491 32.02 -9.72 -14.90
N ARG A 492 32.15 -9.26 -13.65
CA ARG A 492 32.64 -7.90 -13.28
C ARG A 492 32.00 -6.75 -14.07
N GLY A 493 30.75 -6.95 -14.50
CA GLY A 493 29.97 -5.98 -15.28
C GLY A 493 30.48 -5.64 -16.68
N GLN A 494 31.57 -6.26 -17.15
CA GLN A 494 32.22 -5.92 -18.42
C GLN A 494 32.34 -7.11 -19.36
N GLU A 495 32.75 -8.27 -18.86
CA GLU A 495 33.02 -9.43 -19.68
C GLU A 495 31.73 -10.21 -19.94
N LEU A 496 31.33 -10.31 -21.21
CA LEU A 496 30.22 -11.17 -21.62
C LEU A 496 30.69 -12.63 -21.61
N VAL A 497 30.09 -13.43 -20.74
CA VAL A 497 30.43 -14.86 -20.59
C VAL A 497 29.48 -15.71 -21.42
N LEU A 498 28.18 -15.45 -21.31
CA LEU A 498 27.12 -16.21 -21.99
C LEU A 498 26.02 -15.30 -22.49
N LYS A 499 25.34 -15.74 -23.55
CA LYS A 499 24.07 -15.16 -24.00
C LYS A 499 23.19 -16.22 -24.62
N GLY A 500 21.88 -16.05 -24.50
CA GLY A 500 20.93 -16.96 -25.10
C GLY A 500 19.54 -16.36 -25.19
N LYS A 501 18.59 -17.18 -25.65
CA LYS A 501 17.18 -16.83 -25.70
C LYS A 501 16.33 -18.06 -25.42
N VAL A 502 15.19 -17.85 -24.79
CA VAL A 502 14.16 -18.87 -24.53
C VAL A 502 12.78 -18.32 -24.86
N GLU A 503 11.84 -19.21 -25.18
CA GLU A 503 10.44 -18.87 -25.51
C GLU A 503 9.48 -19.31 -24.38
N ASN A 504 10.01 -19.97 -23.36
CA ASN A 504 9.34 -20.38 -22.13
C ASN A 504 9.98 -19.68 -20.93
N THR A 505 9.31 -19.70 -19.78
CA THR A 505 9.77 -19.05 -18.55
C THR A 505 10.78 -19.89 -17.75
N GLU A 506 11.66 -20.59 -18.47
CA GLU A 506 12.71 -21.43 -17.92
C GLU A 506 13.99 -21.25 -18.74
N ILE A 507 15.11 -21.03 -18.05
CA ILE A 507 16.45 -20.94 -18.62
C ILE A 507 17.31 -22.04 -18.00
N ALA A 508 17.78 -22.98 -18.82
CA ALA A 508 18.72 -24.01 -18.42
C ALA A 508 20.15 -23.58 -18.75
N LEU A 509 20.97 -23.35 -17.73
CA LEU A 509 22.42 -23.20 -17.89
C LEU A 509 23.05 -24.59 -17.77
N THR A 510 23.62 -25.08 -18.86
CA THR A 510 24.20 -26.43 -18.90
C THR A 510 25.48 -26.53 -18.07
N GLY A 511 25.91 -27.73 -17.70
CA GLY A 511 27.22 -27.91 -17.05
C GLY A 511 28.38 -27.26 -17.82
N GLU A 512 28.34 -27.28 -19.16
CA GLU A 512 29.35 -26.59 -19.99
C GLU A 512 29.28 -25.06 -19.85
N ASP A 513 28.08 -24.51 -19.69
CA ASP A 513 27.87 -23.07 -19.45
C ASP A 513 28.39 -22.66 -18.06
N LEU A 514 28.13 -23.48 -17.04
CA LEU A 514 28.62 -23.26 -15.69
C LEU A 514 30.16 -23.39 -15.63
N ASP A 515 30.76 -24.36 -16.33
CA ASP A 515 32.22 -24.50 -16.44
C ASP A 515 32.86 -23.26 -17.09
N LYS A 516 32.21 -22.68 -18.11
CA LYS A 516 32.65 -21.42 -18.74
C LYS A 516 32.58 -20.25 -17.77
N MET A 517 31.51 -20.17 -16.98
CA MET A 517 31.39 -19.16 -15.92
C MET A 517 32.49 -19.35 -14.86
N ALA A 518 32.64 -20.55 -14.30
CA ALA A 518 33.68 -20.85 -13.31
C ALA A 518 35.10 -20.56 -13.83
N SER A 519 35.38 -20.87 -15.10
CA SER A 519 36.68 -20.59 -15.73
C SER A 519 37.01 -19.11 -15.88
N ALA A 520 35.99 -18.23 -15.92
CA ALA A 520 36.18 -16.78 -15.98
C ALA A 520 36.44 -16.17 -14.58
N PHE A 521 36.22 -16.92 -13.50
CA PHE A 521 36.38 -16.43 -12.14
C PHE A 521 37.84 -16.13 -11.80
N GLU A 522 38.08 -14.95 -11.22
CA GLU A 522 39.37 -14.57 -10.67
C GLU A 522 39.24 -14.32 -9.17
N ALA A 523 39.94 -15.14 -8.38
CA ALA A 523 39.96 -15.01 -6.92
C ALA A 523 40.39 -13.59 -6.48
N SER A 524 39.65 -13.04 -5.52
CA SER A 524 39.81 -11.66 -5.06
C SER A 524 39.29 -11.54 -3.63
N ASP A 525 39.77 -10.53 -2.89
CA ASP A 525 39.25 -10.21 -1.55
C ASP A 525 37.94 -9.40 -1.60
N LYS A 526 37.49 -9.02 -2.80
CA LYS A 526 36.30 -8.19 -3.02
C LYS A 526 35.08 -9.07 -3.24
N LYS A 527 34.03 -8.89 -2.42
CA LYS A 527 32.76 -9.63 -2.55
C LYS A 527 32.12 -9.46 -3.92
N GLU A 528 32.23 -8.29 -4.54
CA GLU A 528 31.60 -8.02 -5.84
C GLU A 528 32.21 -8.85 -6.98
N ASP A 529 33.45 -9.33 -6.81
CA ASP A 529 34.14 -10.20 -7.77
C ASP A 529 33.64 -11.65 -7.72
N TYR A 530 32.76 -12.00 -6.78
CA TYR A 530 32.06 -13.29 -6.73
C TYR A 530 30.73 -13.27 -7.47
N ILE A 531 30.31 -12.10 -7.99
CA ILE A 531 28.96 -11.89 -8.50
C ILE A 531 28.95 -11.88 -10.04
N TYR A 532 28.14 -12.78 -10.60
CA TYR A 532 27.76 -12.81 -12.01
C TYR A 532 26.43 -12.11 -12.19
N ARG A 533 26.34 -11.26 -13.22
CA ARG A 533 25.13 -10.49 -13.53
C ARG A 533 24.44 -11.08 -14.75
N MET A 534 23.20 -11.50 -14.61
CA MET A 534 22.37 -11.98 -15.71
C MET A 534 21.25 -10.98 -16.00
N ASP A 535 21.31 -10.29 -17.14
CA ASP A 535 20.23 -9.40 -17.58
C ASP A 535 19.27 -10.18 -18.48
N ILE A 536 17.99 -10.28 -18.11
CA ILE A 536 16.92 -10.89 -18.90
C ILE A 536 16.05 -9.78 -19.49
N ARG A 537 15.95 -9.72 -20.81
CA ARG A 537 15.11 -8.76 -21.55
C ARG A 537 13.98 -9.47 -22.27
N THR A 538 12.79 -8.91 -22.12
CA THR A 538 11.57 -9.47 -22.71
C THR A 538 11.25 -8.75 -24.02
N ALA A 539 11.10 -9.53 -25.09
CA ALA A 539 10.61 -9.06 -26.38
C ALA A 539 9.21 -9.62 -26.62
N ARG A 540 8.23 -8.72 -26.81
CA ARG A 540 6.83 -9.09 -27.07
C ARG A 540 6.47 -8.71 -28.50
N GLY A 541 6.13 -9.70 -29.32
CA GLY A 541 5.86 -9.49 -30.75
C GLY A 541 7.05 -8.86 -31.49
N ASN A 542 6.81 -7.80 -32.26
CA ASN A 542 7.84 -7.08 -33.04
C ASN A 542 8.41 -5.83 -32.32
N GLY A 543 8.15 -5.67 -31.01
CA GLY A 543 8.65 -4.53 -30.24
C GLY A 543 10.14 -4.67 -29.88
N ASP A 544 10.80 -3.53 -29.66
CA ASP A 544 12.14 -3.52 -29.09
C ASP A 544 12.10 -4.07 -27.65
N PRO A 545 13.10 -4.85 -27.22
CA PRO A 545 13.16 -5.36 -25.86
C PRO A 545 13.27 -4.21 -24.85
N GLY A 546 12.44 -4.27 -23.79
CA GLY A 546 12.41 -3.29 -22.72
C GLY A 546 13.66 -3.32 -21.81
N LYS A 547 13.60 -2.59 -20.69
CA LYS A 547 14.62 -2.63 -19.63
C LYS A 547 14.72 -4.07 -19.08
N PRO A 548 15.90 -4.54 -18.61
CA PRO A 548 16.06 -5.91 -18.16
C PRO A 548 15.54 -6.12 -16.72
N THR A 549 15.14 -7.35 -16.42
CA THR A 549 15.19 -7.85 -15.04
C THR A 549 16.59 -8.44 -14.84
N ARG A 550 17.29 -8.01 -13.80
CA ARG A 550 18.66 -8.41 -13.54
C ARG A 550 18.74 -9.37 -12.36
N LEU A 551 19.40 -10.50 -12.57
CA LEU A 551 19.71 -11.47 -11.55
C LEU A 551 21.19 -11.37 -11.16
N HIS A 552 21.48 -11.59 -9.89
CA HIS A 552 22.81 -11.62 -9.32
C HIS A 552 23.09 -13.02 -8.79
N PHE A 553 24.08 -13.70 -9.39
CA PHE A 553 24.51 -15.03 -8.98
C PHE A 553 25.83 -14.95 -8.24
N TRP A 554 25.89 -15.50 -7.04
CA TRP A 554 27.12 -15.67 -6.28
C TRP A 554 27.77 -16.98 -6.68
N TYR A 555 29.06 -16.95 -7.00
CA TYR A 555 29.86 -18.15 -7.24
C TYR A 555 30.51 -18.62 -5.92
N HIS A 556 30.36 -19.90 -5.60
CA HIS A 556 30.93 -20.59 -4.43
C HIS A 556 32.11 -21.45 -4.91
N PRO A 557 33.37 -20.97 -4.87
CA PRO A 557 34.49 -21.69 -5.47
C PRO A 557 34.79 -23.03 -4.80
N ASP A 558 34.46 -23.15 -3.50
CA ASP A 558 34.69 -24.38 -2.74
C ASP A 558 33.71 -25.51 -3.12
N GLU A 559 32.54 -25.15 -3.65
CA GLU A 559 31.48 -26.08 -4.05
C GLU A 559 31.35 -26.21 -5.57
N ASP A 560 32.04 -25.33 -6.32
CA ASP A 560 31.90 -25.15 -7.78
C ASP A 560 30.42 -24.96 -8.18
N ARG A 561 29.75 -24.05 -7.47
CA ARG A 561 28.31 -23.81 -7.59
C ARG A 561 27.96 -22.33 -7.61
N PHE A 562 26.85 -22.02 -8.23
CA PHE A 562 26.23 -20.70 -8.27
C PHE A 562 24.90 -20.68 -7.50
N SER A 563 24.66 -19.62 -6.72
CA SER A 563 23.37 -19.34 -6.07
C SER A 563 22.82 -17.98 -6.45
N LEU A 564 21.51 -17.86 -6.62
CA LEU A 564 20.86 -16.57 -6.80
C LEU A 564 20.86 -15.80 -5.48
N VAL A 565 21.46 -14.61 -5.47
CA VAL A 565 21.63 -13.77 -4.26
C VAL A 565 20.99 -12.38 -4.38
N GLY A 566 20.56 -12.00 -5.59
CA GLY A 566 19.81 -10.77 -5.77
C GLY A 566 19.02 -10.67 -7.07
N ILE A 567 18.01 -9.82 -7.05
CA ILE A 567 17.14 -9.46 -8.16
C ILE A 567 17.02 -7.93 -8.18
N GLU A 568 17.19 -7.33 -9.35
CA GLU A 568 17.03 -5.90 -9.58
C GLU A 568 16.11 -5.71 -10.80
N HIS A 569 14.97 -5.07 -10.57
CA HIS A 569 14.11 -4.59 -11.65
C HIS A 569 14.65 -3.24 -12.12
N VAL A 570 15.19 -3.18 -13.35
CA VAL A 570 15.70 -1.93 -13.89
C VAL A 570 14.53 -1.14 -14.47
N ASP A 571 14.27 0.04 -13.94
CA ASP A 571 13.13 0.90 -14.30
C ASP A 571 13.50 2.16 -15.04
#